data_AF-A0AA96E1F3-F1
#
_entry.id   AF-A0AA96E1F3-F1
#
_cell.length_a   1.000
_cell.length_b   1.000
_cell.length_c   1.000
_cell.angle_alpha   90.00
_cell.angle_beta   90.00
_cell.angle_gamma   90.00
#
_symmetry.space_group_name_H-M   'P 1'
#
loop_
_entity.id
_entity.type
_entity.pdbx_description
1 polymer ?
#
loop_
_entity_poly.entity_id
_entity_poly.type
_entity_poly.pdbx_seq_one_letter_code
_entity_poly.pdbx_strand_id
1 'polypeptide(L)'
;MEEKFSMWPDHYPEKCPPKDAEDVLGLVYRFTNRANPKDRDFLSYYELKPDENWGQKACQARGLSVYTSEEDCKTAISLVPALKKKKLCIGELDSKSGVIAPTPSKNTYNHKTLWPLISAQDLAEIFIPIDFSKVAHA
;
A
#
# COMPACT_ATOMS: atom_id res chain seq x y z
N MET A 1 -19.35 -8.20 -24.31
CA MET A 1 -18.79 -8.35 -22.96
C MET A 1 -17.33 -7.98 -23.09
N GLU A 2 -16.98 -6.76 -22.69
CA GLU A 2 -15.62 -6.25 -22.88
C GLU A 2 -14.65 -6.98 -21.95
N GLU A 3 -13.71 -7.68 -22.58
CA GLU A 3 -12.61 -8.39 -21.95
C GLU A 3 -11.66 -7.37 -21.34
N LYS A 4 -11.70 -7.23 -20.01
CA LYS A 4 -10.75 -6.42 -19.22
C LYS A 4 -9.40 -7.16 -19.14
N PHE A 5 -8.80 -7.49 -20.28
CA PHE A 5 -7.50 -8.13 -20.36
C PHE A 5 -6.40 -7.06 -20.42
N SER A 6 -5.57 -7.04 -19.38
CA SER A 6 -4.22 -6.44 -19.34
C SER A 6 -4.09 -4.93 -19.14
N MET A 7 -4.63 -4.37 -18.05
CA MET A 7 -4.19 -3.04 -17.53
C MET A 7 -3.11 -3.13 -16.46
N TRP A 8 -2.73 -4.34 -16.02
CA TRP A 8 -1.74 -4.54 -14.97
C TRP A 8 -0.34 -4.76 -15.56
N PRO A 9 0.73 -4.25 -14.91
CA PRO A 9 2.09 -4.40 -15.41
C PRO A 9 2.49 -5.86 -15.65
N ASP A 10 3.27 -6.13 -16.70
CA ASP A 10 3.69 -7.49 -17.10
C ASP A 10 4.36 -8.32 -16.00
N HIS A 11 4.91 -7.66 -14.98
CA HIS A 11 5.59 -8.32 -13.87
C HIS A 11 4.63 -8.86 -12.79
N TYR A 12 3.33 -8.62 -12.90
CA TYR A 12 2.31 -9.19 -12.03
C TYR A 12 2.07 -10.65 -12.39
N PRO A 13 2.08 -11.58 -11.40
CA PRO A 13 1.83 -12.98 -11.68
C PRO A 13 0.37 -13.21 -12.08
N GLU A 14 0.10 -14.36 -12.69
CA GLU A 14 -1.27 -14.78 -12.99
C GLU A 14 -2.15 -14.71 -11.73
N LYS A 15 -3.37 -14.17 -11.87
CA LYS A 15 -4.33 -13.93 -10.77
C LYS A 15 -3.86 -12.87 -9.75
N CYS A 16 -3.00 -11.95 -10.17
CA CYS A 16 -2.65 -10.76 -9.41
C CYS A 16 -3.01 -9.49 -10.20
N PRO A 17 -3.70 -8.51 -9.60
CA PRO A 17 -4.26 -8.50 -8.25
C PRO A 17 -5.33 -9.60 -8.02
N PRO A 18 -5.68 -9.92 -6.75
CA PRO A 18 -6.75 -10.85 -6.43
C PRO A 18 -8.07 -10.42 -7.10
N LYS A 19 -8.90 -11.40 -7.50
CA LYS A 19 -10.18 -11.13 -8.17
C LYS A 19 -11.17 -10.36 -7.28
N ASP A 20 -11.06 -10.54 -5.97
CA ASP A 20 -11.83 -9.85 -4.92
C ASP A 20 -11.27 -8.48 -4.55
N ALA A 21 -10.18 -8.03 -5.19
CA ALA A 21 -9.70 -6.66 -5.02
C ALA A 21 -10.70 -5.67 -5.63
N GLU A 22 -10.94 -4.58 -4.91
CA GLU A 22 -11.84 -3.50 -5.30
C GLU A 22 -11.04 -2.27 -5.74
N ASP A 23 -11.63 -1.42 -6.57
CA ASP A 23 -11.01 -0.15 -6.95
C ASP A 23 -10.71 0.69 -5.68
N VAL A 24 -9.50 1.23 -5.58
CA VAL A 24 -9.15 2.07 -4.44
C VAL A 24 -9.91 3.40 -4.54
N LEU A 25 -10.53 3.83 -3.44
CA LEU A 25 -11.29 5.08 -3.39
C LEU A 25 -11.13 5.76 -2.03
N GLY A 26 -10.82 7.06 -2.05
CA GLY A 26 -10.75 7.92 -0.88
C GLY A 26 -9.38 7.94 -0.20
N LEU A 27 -9.38 8.22 1.11
CA LEU A 27 -8.17 8.43 1.89
C LEU A 27 -7.46 7.11 2.20
N VAL A 28 -6.18 7.05 1.83
CA VAL A 28 -5.29 5.90 2.04
C VAL A 28 -4.07 6.36 2.82
N TYR A 29 -3.68 5.56 3.80
CA TYR A 29 -2.58 5.82 4.71
C TYR A 29 -1.45 4.83 4.46
N ARG A 30 -0.20 5.32 4.46
CA ARG A 30 0.99 4.49 4.27
C ARG A 30 2.11 4.90 5.21
N PHE A 31 2.78 3.90 5.78
CA PHE A 31 4.01 4.10 6.54
C PHE A 31 5.22 4.17 5.61
N THR A 32 5.95 5.29 5.66
CA THR A 32 7.14 5.56 4.85
C THR A 32 8.38 5.67 5.74
N ASN A 33 9.58 5.60 5.15
CA ASN A 33 10.84 5.68 5.92
C ASN A 33 11.22 7.13 6.28
N ARG A 34 10.52 8.12 5.72
CA ARG A 34 10.92 9.53 5.75
C ARG A 34 9.68 10.43 5.72
N ALA A 35 9.79 11.63 6.26
CA ALA A 35 8.65 12.55 6.32
C ALA A 35 8.27 13.06 4.93
N ASN A 36 9.23 13.43 4.08
CA ASN A 36 8.93 13.78 2.70
C ASN A 36 8.94 12.52 1.82
N PRO A 37 7.79 11.95 1.44
CA PRO A 37 7.73 10.75 0.62
C PRO A 37 8.55 10.91 -0.66
N LYS A 38 9.22 9.84 -1.06
CA LYS A 38 9.89 9.73 -2.36
C LYS A 38 9.35 8.52 -3.08
N ASP A 39 9.53 8.50 -4.39
CA ASP A 39 9.24 7.35 -5.26
C ASP A 39 9.69 6.01 -4.65
N ARG A 40 10.91 5.97 -4.09
CA ARG A 40 11.43 4.76 -3.43
C ARG A 40 10.57 4.22 -2.27
N ASP A 41 9.80 5.07 -1.59
CA ASP A 41 8.88 4.65 -0.52
C ASP A 41 7.59 4.03 -1.06
N PHE A 42 7.33 4.12 -2.36
CA PHE A 42 6.20 3.51 -3.07
C PHE A 42 6.64 2.39 -4.02
N LEU A 43 7.91 2.00 -3.99
CA LEU A 43 8.34 0.79 -4.67
C LEU A 43 7.85 -0.46 -3.94
N SER A 44 7.26 -1.32 -4.74
CA SER A 44 7.33 -2.78 -4.70
C SER A 44 8.32 -3.46 -3.77
N TYR A 45 7.95 -4.47 -2.98
CA TYR A 45 8.99 -5.42 -2.53
C TYR A 45 9.63 -6.12 -3.73
N TYR A 46 8.82 -6.46 -4.74
CA TYR A 46 9.30 -7.01 -6.01
C TYR A 46 10.20 -6.02 -6.76
N GLU A 47 9.83 -4.74 -6.86
CA GLU A 47 10.66 -3.74 -7.55
C GLU A 47 11.98 -3.47 -6.83
N LEU A 48 12.00 -3.55 -5.49
CA LEU A 48 13.22 -3.40 -4.70
C LEU A 48 14.13 -4.64 -4.78
N LYS A 49 13.57 -5.82 -5.06
CA LYS A 49 14.28 -7.10 -5.13
C LYS A 49 13.67 -8.00 -6.22
N PRO A 50 13.91 -7.68 -7.49
CA PRO A 50 13.28 -8.40 -8.61
C PRO A 50 13.75 -9.86 -8.70
N ASP A 51 14.97 -10.14 -8.24
CA ASP A 51 15.59 -11.48 -8.27
C ASP A 51 15.19 -12.39 -7.09
N GLU A 52 14.43 -11.88 -6.10
CA GLU A 52 14.01 -12.68 -4.94
C GLU A 52 12.88 -13.65 -5.31
N ASN A 53 12.98 -14.91 -4.87
CA ASN A 53 11.91 -15.89 -5.10
C ASN A 53 10.76 -15.67 -4.11
N TRP A 54 9.73 -14.96 -4.57
CA TRP A 54 8.56 -14.62 -3.76
C TRP A 54 7.56 -15.77 -3.56
N GLY A 55 7.62 -16.83 -4.37
CA GLY A 55 6.70 -17.98 -4.32
C GLY A 55 5.23 -17.58 -4.15
N GLN A 56 4.56 -18.10 -3.11
CA GLN A 56 3.16 -17.80 -2.81
C GLN A 56 2.89 -16.33 -2.43
N LYS A 57 3.93 -15.58 -2.06
CA LYS A 57 3.83 -14.14 -1.73
C LYS A 57 4.06 -13.25 -2.95
N ALA A 58 4.22 -13.82 -4.15
CA ALA A 58 4.51 -13.06 -5.36
C ALA A 58 3.52 -11.91 -5.57
N CYS A 59 2.21 -12.15 -5.45
CA CYS A 59 1.24 -11.09 -5.63
C CYS A 59 1.32 -9.99 -4.54
N GLN A 60 1.44 -10.38 -3.27
CA GLN A 60 1.62 -9.42 -2.16
C GLN A 60 2.91 -8.60 -2.30
N ALA A 61 3.96 -9.20 -2.87
CA ALA A 61 5.23 -8.51 -3.12
C ALA A 61 5.13 -7.43 -4.20
N ARG A 62 4.13 -7.47 -5.09
CA ARG A 62 3.81 -6.39 -6.05
C ARG A 62 2.93 -5.29 -5.44
N GLY A 63 2.40 -5.54 -4.24
CA GLY A 63 1.51 -4.60 -3.58
C GLY A 63 2.22 -3.73 -2.54
N LEU A 64 1.54 -2.65 -2.18
CA LEU A 64 1.95 -1.67 -1.20
C LEU A 64 1.11 -1.84 0.07
N SER A 65 1.78 -2.01 1.20
CA SER A 65 1.16 -1.99 2.53
C SER A 65 0.50 -0.65 2.80
N VAL A 66 -0.81 -0.65 3.04
CA VAL A 66 -1.62 0.55 3.31
C VAL A 66 -2.73 0.29 4.34
N TYR A 67 -3.34 1.37 4.80
CA TYR A 67 -4.48 1.39 5.71
C TYR A 67 -5.52 2.40 5.19
N THR A 68 -6.78 2.27 5.60
CA THR A 68 -7.87 3.17 5.18
C THR A 68 -8.49 3.97 6.34
N SER A 69 -7.97 3.81 7.55
CA SER A 69 -8.38 4.59 8.72
C SER A 69 -7.17 4.97 9.57
N GLU A 70 -7.24 6.13 10.22
CA GLU A 70 -6.25 6.58 11.19
C GLU A 70 -6.19 5.65 12.42
N GLU A 71 -7.34 5.13 12.84
CA GLU A 71 -7.45 4.20 13.98
C GLU A 71 -6.71 2.89 13.70
N ASP A 72 -6.74 2.43 12.45
CA ASP A 72 -6.00 1.24 12.01
C ASP A 72 -4.50 1.49 12.06
N CYS A 73 -4.07 2.70 11.71
CA CYS A 73 -2.67 3.11 11.81
C CYS A 73 -2.20 3.14 13.28
N LYS A 74 -3.03 3.66 14.20
CA LYS A 74 -2.72 3.68 15.65
C LYS A 74 -2.55 2.26 16.18
N THR A 75 -3.49 1.39 15.81
CA THR A 75 -3.48 -0.02 16.18
C THR A 75 -2.24 -0.71 15.63
N ALA A 76 -1.91 -0.49 14.36
CA ALA A 76 -0.74 -1.07 13.72
C ALA A 76 0.59 -0.64 14.39
N ILE A 77 0.74 0.64 14.74
CA ILE A 77 1.94 1.12 15.47
C ILE A 77 2.07 0.47 16.86
N SER A 78 0.93 0.26 17.53
CA SER A 78 0.89 -0.37 18.85
C SER A 78 1.30 -1.85 18.78
N LEU A 79 0.88 -2.55 17.72
CA LEU A 79 1.12 -3.99 17.54
C LEU A 79 2.45 -4.31 16.83
N VAL A 80 2.97 -3.40 16.01
CA VAL A 80 4.17 -3.62 15.19
C VAL A 80 5.28 -2.62 15.56
N PRO A 81 6.26 -3.02 16.41
CA PRO A 81 7.31 -2.12 16.88
C PRO A 81 8.13 -1.45 15.78
N ALA A 82 8.28 -2.10 14.62
CA ALA A 82 9.00 -1.56 13.47
C ALA A 82 8.32 -0.32 12.87
N LEU A 83 7.00 -0.16 13.03
CA LEU A 83 6.24 0.99 12.52
C LEU A 83 6.45 2.25 13.38
N LYS A 84 6.85 2.11 14.66
CA LYS A 84 7.13 3.25 15.55
C LYS A 84 8.22 4.20 15.04
N LYS A 85 9.12 3.70 14.18
CA LYS A 85 10.20 4.49 13.56
C LYS A 85 9.85 5.05 12.19
N LYS A 86 8.69 4.67 11.64
CA LYS A 86 8.22 5.12 10.32
C LYS A 86 7.51 6.46 10.45
N LYS A 87 7.28 7.11 9.31
CA LYS A 87 6.45 8.30 9.19
C LYS A 87 5.14 7.91 8.53
N LEU A 88 4.05 8.56 8.92
CA LEU A 88 2.75 8.30 8.32
C LEU A 88 2.49 9.35 7.24
N CYS A 89 2.10 8.89 6.06
CA CYS A 89 1.66 9.71 4.96
C CYS A 89 0.21 9.35 4.61
N ILE A 90 -0.54 10.33 4.12
CA ILE A 90 -1.90 10.17 3.62
C ILE A 90 -1.95 10.60 2.16
N GLY A 91 -2.73 9.90 1.34
CA GLY A 91 -3.03 10.27 -0.03
C GLY A 91 -4.50 10.00 -0.33
N GLU A 92 -5.14 10.89 -1.09
CA GLU A 92 -6.47 10.67 -1.64
C GLU A 92 -6.33 9.97 -2.99
N LEU A 93 -6.84 8.75 -3.10
CA LEU A 93 -6.75 7.93 -4.31
C LEU A 93 -8.13 7.75 -4.94
N ASP A 94 -8.13 7.57 -6.25
CA ASP A 94 -9.32 7.27 -7.05
C ASP A 94 -9.19 5.90 -7.74
N SER A 95 -10.26 5.48 -8.43
CA SER A 95 -10.31 4.17 -9.09
C SER A 95 -9.26 4.00 -10.21
N LYS A 96 -8.61 5.07 -10.66
CA LYS A 96 -7.52 5.01 -11.65
C LYS A 96 -6.16 4.78 -10.99
N SER A 97 -6.08 4.97 -9.67
CA SER A 97 -4.84 4.84 -8.91
C SER A 97 -4.45 3.38 -8.66
N GLY A 98 -5.42 2.45 -8.64
CA GLY A 98 -5.17 1.03 -8.44
C GLY A 98 -6.34 0.28 -7.82
N VAL A 99 -6.05 -0.92 -7.29
CA VAL A 99 -7.01 -1.74 -6.56
C VAL A 99 -6.47 -2.08 -5.19
N ILE A 100 -7.36 -2.28 -4.23
CA ILE A 100 -7.05 -2.57 -2.84
C ILE A 100 -7.78 -3.82 -2.39
N ALA A 101 -7.15 -4.64 -1.54
CA ALA A 101 -7.81 -5.77 -0.89
C ALA A 101 -7.35 -5.94 0.55
N PRO A 102 -8.21 -6.46 1.44
CA PRO A 102 -7.80 -6.84 2.79
C PRO A 102 -6.74 -7.93 2.74
N THR A 103 -5.63 -7.69 3.43
CA THR A 103 -4.53 -8.66 3.56
C THR A 103 -4.13 -8.71 5.04
N PRO A 104 -5.05 -9.17 5.91
CA PRO A 104 -4.80 -9.19 7.34
C PRO A 104 -3.57 -10.04 7.63
N SER A 105 -2.72 -9.52 8.50
CA SER A 105 -1.60 -10.28 9.08
C SER A 105 -1.93 -10.64 10.53
N LYS A 106 -1.23 -11.61 11.11
CA LYS A 106 -1.45 -12.04 12.51
C LYS A 106 -1.50 -10.88 13.52
N ASN A 107 -0.78 -9.78 13.23
CA ASN A 107 -0.65 -8.63 14.11
C ASN A 107 -1.39 -7.39 13.60
N THR A 108 -2.00 -7.42 12.41
CA THR A 108 -2.67 -6.27 11.80
C THR A 108 -3.86 -6.74 10.97
N TYR A 109 -5.02 -6.87 11.60
CA TYR A 109 -6.25 -7.34 10.96
C TYR A 109 -6.82 -6.32 9.96
N ASN A 110 -6.54 -5.02 10.15
CA ASN A 110 -6.99 -3.96 9.25
C ASN A 110 -5.96 -3.59 8.16
N HIS A 111 -4.92 -4.41 7.99
CA HIS A 111 -3.93 -4.21 6.93
C HIS A 111 -4.52 -4.51 5.56
N LYS A 112 -4.31 -3.59 4.62
CA LYS A 112 -4.71 -3.74 3.22
C LYS A 112 -3.47 -3.69 2.32
N THR A 113 -3.58 -4.33 1.17
CA THR A 113 -2.58 -4.25 0.11
C THR A 113 -3.17 -3.47 -1.04
N LEU A 114 -2.49 -2.40 -1.44
CA LEU A 114 -2.78 -1.60 -2.64
C LEU A 114 -1.89 -2.10 -3.78
N TRP A 115 -2.48 -2.51 -4.89
CA TRP A 115 -1.77 -2.73 -6.15
C TRP A 115 -1.95 -1.50 -7.03
N PRO A 116 -0.91 -0.66 -7.19
CA PRO A 116 -1.03 0.58 -7.92
C PRO A 116 -1.07 0.36 -9.43
N LEU A 117 -1.85 1.19 -10.13
CA LEU A 117 -1.84 1.33 -11.59
C LEU A 117 -0.99 2.52 -12.05
N ILE A 118 -0.74 3.47 -11.15
CA ILE A 118 0.11 4.65 -11.37
C ILE A 118 1.53 4.41 -10.87
N SER A 119 2.47 5.25 -11.30
CA SER A 119 3.88 5.07 -10.96
C SER A 119 4.17 5.37 -9.48
N ALA A 120 5.31 4.87 -9.00
CA ALA A 120 5.80 5.21 -7.67
C ALA A 120 6.07 6.71 -7.51
N GLN A 121 6.43 7.40 -8.60
CA GLN A 121 6.60 8.85 -8.66
C GLN A 121 5.26 9.56 -8.45
N ASP A 122 4.22 9.19 -9.20
CA ASP A 122 2.88 9.78 -9.05
C ASP A 122 2.34 9.60 -7.63
N LEU A 123 2.53 8.40 -7.04
CA LEU A 123 2.16 8.14 -5.66
C LEU A 123 2.92 9.02 -4.67
N ALA A 124 4.20 9.26 -4.90
CA ALA A 124 5.00 10.13 -4.04
C ALA A 124 4.55 11.60 -4.10
N GLU A 125 3.98 12.04 -5.23
CA GLU A 125 3.41 13.38 -5.37
C GLU A 125 2.02 13.51 -4.73
N ILE A 126 1.24 12.42 -4.72
CA ILE A 126 -0.09 12.39 -4.10
C ILE A 126 -0.01 12.33 -2.56
N PHE A 127 0.92 11.53 -2.03
CA PHE A 127 1.00 11.31 -0.60
C PHE A 127 1.72 12.46 0.12
N ILE A 128 1.11 12.97 1.19
CA ILE A 128 1.68 14.02 2.03
C ILE A 128 1.93 13.52 3.46
N PRO A 129 2.99 13.98 4.14
CA PRO A 129 3.21 13.65 5.55
C PRO A 129 2.10 14.20 6.44
N ILE A 130 1.73 13.43 7.46
CA ILE A 130 0.87 13.90 8.53
C ILE A 130 1.59 13.77 9.88
N ASP A 131 1.34 14.73 10.77
CA ASP A 131 1.85 14.66 12.15
C ASP A 131 0.98 13.70 12.96
N PHE A 132 1.43 12.46 13.06
CA PHE A 132 0.71 11.43 13.81
C PHE A 132 0.77 11.64 15.34
N SER A 133 1.71 12.46 15.81
CA SER A 133 1.90 12.83 17.22
C SER A 133 0.66 13.54 17.80
N LYS A 134 -0.06 14.30 16.97
CA LYS A 134 -1.34 14.94 17.33
C LYS A 134 -2.52 13.97 17.45
N VAL A 135 -2.39 12.75 16.92
CA VAL A 135 -3.50 11.80 16.85
C VAL A 135 -3.46 10.80 18.03
N ALA A 136 -2.30 10.63 18.68
CA ALA A 136 -2.13 9.71 19.81
C ALA A 136 -2.65 10.24 21.18
N HIS A 137 -3.13 11.47 21.24
CA HIS A 137 -3.59 12.14 22.47
C HIS A 137 -5.06 12.60 22.44
N ALA A 138 -5.87 12.10 21.51
CA ALA A 138 -7.33 12.28 21.52
C ALA A 138 -8.01 11.01 22.05
#